data_AF-Q8T0W2-F1
#
_entry.id   AF-Q8T0W2-F1
#
_cell.length_a   1.000
_cell.length_b   1.000
_cell.length_c   1.000
_cell.angle_alpha   90.00
_cell.angle_beta   90.00
_cell.angle_gamma   90.00
#
_symmetry.space_group_name_H-M   'P 1'
#
loop_
_entity.id
_entity.type
_entity.pdbx_description
1 polymer ?
#
loop_
_entity_poly.entity_id
_entity_poly.type
_entity_poly.pdbx_seq_one_letter_code
_entity_poly.pdbx_strand_id
1 'polypeptide(L)'
;MGFLACALLVVATAHAATAIVNPETCEIGSNFKNYCNNCYCFDGVMDHALCTRESCDRNVWNEDGTRKFPKPGKWISEKENKKNDEPCTPGENFKYYCNDCQCLDGLRAHAMCTRMRCDRNVFNEDGTRKYPEPEKWNSEKERKKSDESCAPGASFKYYCNSCTCGAEGKVAEAQCTSQECDRYKWKKDGSKRPFTLDPVLHD
;
A
#
# COMPACT_ATOMS: atom_id res chain seq x y z
N MET A 1 11.30 83.54 22.17
CA MET A 1 10.76 82.81 21.00
C MET A 1 11.20 81.36 21.14
N GLY A 2 10.26 80.43 21.19
CA GLY A 2 10.49 79.05 21.63
C GLY A 2 11.23 78.19 20.62
N PHE A 3 11.98 77.21 21.13
CA PHE A 3 12.49 76.09 20.35
C PHE A 3 11.89 74.80 20.91
N LEU A 4 11.02 74.20 20.08
CA LEU A 4 10.29 72.96 20.30
C LEU A 4 11.28 71.81 20.50
N ALA A 5 11.06 71.02 21.55
CA ALA A 5 11.72 69.74 21.77
C ALA A 5 11.25 68.72 20.72
N CYS A 6 12.19 68.20 19.93
CA CYS A 6 11.94 67.13 18.96
C CYS A 6 12.17 65.79 19.68
N ALA A 7 11.09 65.13 20.12
CA ALA A 7 11.14 63.80 20.70
C ALA A 7 11.29 62.75 19.59
N LEU A 8 12.47 62.14 19.51
CA LEU A 8 12.79 61.05 18.59
C LEU A 8 12.01 59.77 18.99
N LEU A 9 11.12 59.35 18.10
CA LEU A 9 10.41 58.07 18.15
C LEU A 9 11.36 56.92 17.83
N VAL A 10 11.60 56.03 18.79
CA VAL A 10 12.33 54.77 18.59
C VAL A 10 11.34 53.72 18.10
N VAL A 11 11.42 53.34 16.83
CA VAL A 11 10.62 52.25 16.25
C VAL A 11 11.29 50.92 16.56
N ALA A 12 10.75 50.17 17.52
CA ALA A 12 11.18 48.80 17.81
C ALA A 12 10.57 47.83 16.78
N THR A 13 11.38 47.33 15.84
CA THR A 13 10.94 46.29 14.90
C THR A 13 11.02 44.91 15.58
N ALA A 14 9.85 44.35 15.91
CA ALA A 14 9.73 42.97 16.36
C ALA A 14 10.06 42.04 15.18
N HIS A 15 11.25 41.45 15.19
CA HIS A 15 11.62 40.42 14.24
C HIS A 15 10.84 39.16 14.60
N ALA A 16 9.90 38.76 13.75
CA ALA A 16 9.24 37.47 13.84
C ALA A 16 10.33 36.39 13.80
N ALA A 17 10.54 35.69 14.92
CA ALA A 17 11.44 34.57 15.01
C ALA A 17 11.05 33.54 13.95
N THR A 18 11.86 33.41 12.92
CA THR A 18 11.71 32.34 11.93
C THR A 18 11.83 31.03 12.68
N ALA A 19 10.79 30.21 12.64
CA ALA A 19 10.82 28.86 13.18
C ALA A 19 11.96 28.11 12.48
N ILE A 20 13.08 27.95 13.17
CA ILE A 20 14.19 27.10 12.72
C ILE A 20 13.61 25.69 12.72
N VAL A 21 13.24 25.19 11.54
CA VAL A 21 12.97 23.77 11.34
C VAL A 21 14.26 23.08 11.74
N ASN A 22 14.24 22.40 12.89
CA ASN A 22 15.41 21.71 13.39
C ASN A 22 15.67 20.56 12.40
N PRO A 23 16.75 20.61 11.58
CA PRO A 23 16.96 19.58 10.57
C PRO A 23 17.11 18.24 11.27
N GLU A 24 16.51 17.19 10.71
CA GLU A 24 16.73 15.84 11.22
C GLU A 24 18.23 15.52 11.13
N THR A 25 18.83 15.14 12.25
CA THR A 25 20.26 14.85 12.35
C THR A 25 20.53 13.35 12.33
N CYS A 26 21.73 12.99 11.91
CA CYS A 26 22.26 11.63 11.96
C CYS A 26 23.63 11.59 12.62
N GLU A 27 24.05 10.40 13.05
CA GLU A 27 25.41 10.18 13.53
C GLU A 27 26.37 10.11 12.33
N ILE A 28 27.44 10.90 12.36
CA ILE A 28 28.46 10.89 11.31
C ILE A 28 29.07 9.49 11.18
N GLY A 29 29.10 8.94 9.96
CA GLY A 29 29.56 7.59 9.66
C GLY A 29 28.49 6.51 9.79
N SER A 30 27.29 6.84 10.27
CA SER A 30 26.19 5.89 10.39
C SER A 30 25.54 5.58 9.03
N ASN A 31 24.90 4.41 8.98
CA ASN A 31 24.04 4.02 7.86
C ASN A 31 22.60 3.95 8.35
N PHE A 32 21.68 4.44 7.54
CA PHE A 32 20.25 4.39 7.83
C PHE A 32 19.45 4.06 6.57
N LYS A 33 18.16 3.84 6.76
CA LYS A 33 17.21 3.60 5.69
C LYS A 33 16.35 4.84 5.47
N ASN A 34 16.08 5.13 4.20
CA ASN A 34 15.03 6.04 3.81
C ASN A 34 14.13 5.30 2.80
N TYR A 35 13.00 4.78 3.29
CA TYR A 35 12.25 3.75 2.56
C TYR A 35 13.16 2.59 2.14
N CYS A 36 13.17 2.23 0.86
CA CYS A 36 14.00 1.15 0.34
C CYS A 36 15.48 1.53 0.18
N ASN A 37 15.82 2.82 0.23
CA ASN A 37 17.17 3.30 0.00
C ASN A 37 18.08 3.05 1.20
N ASN A 38 19.36 2.79 0.91
CA ASN A 38 20.43 2.81 1.90
C ASN A 38 21.08 4.18 1.86
N CYS A 39 21.27 4.81 3.02
CA CYS A 39 21.87 6.13 3.14
C CYS A 39 23.09 6.08 4.06
N TYR A 40 24.12 6.86 3.72
CA TYR A 40 25.31 7.07 4.53
C TYR A 40 25.40 8.53 4.99
N CYS A 41 25.47 8.74 6.31
CA CYS A 41 25.57 10.05 6.93
C CYS A 41 27.03 10.51 7.00
N PHE A 42 27.37 11.68 6.44
CA PHE A 42 28.76 12.19 6.45
C PHE A 42 28.99 13.48 7.25
N ASP A 43 27.99 14.36 7.37
CA ASP A 43 28.12 15.66 8.05
C ASP A 43 27.11 15.86 9.20
N GLY A 44 26.35 14.82 9.52
CA GLY A 44 25.37 14.83 10.62
C GLY A 44 24.00 15.35 10.24
N VAL A 45 23.75 15.69 8.97
CA VAL A 45 22.44 16.14 8.47
C VAL A 45 21.82 15.06 7.58
N MET A 46 20.60 14.61 7.91
CA MET A 46 19.93 13.53 7.17
C MET A 46 19.69 13.89 5.69
N ASP A 47 19.30 15.14 5.42
CA ASP A 47 19.05 15.65 4.06
C ASP A 47 20.31 15.71 3.19
N HIS A 48 21.49 15.73 3.80
CA HIS A 48 22.75 15.73 3.07
C HIS A 48 23.26 14.31 2.83
N ALA A 49 22.70 13.28 3.48
CA ALA A 49 23.19 11.92 3.40
C ALA A 49 23.27 11.40 1.94
N LEU A 50 24.30 10.61 1.67
CA LEU A 50 24.48 9.96 0.38
C LEU A 50 23.61 8.71 0.34
N CYS A 51 22.47 8.79 -0.34
CA CYS A 51 21.53 7.69 -0.49
C CYS A 51 21.65 7.00 -1.84
N THR A 52 21.35 5.69 -1.88
CA THR A 52 20.97 5.02 -3.13
C THR A 52 19.74 5.72 -3.73
N ARG A 53 19.55 5.62 -5.05
CA ARG A 53 18.43 6.26 -5.76
C ARG A 53 17.47 5.23 -6.35
N GLU A 54 17.06 4.29 -5.50
CA GLU A 54 16.03 3.31 -5.82
C GLU A 54 14.66 3.98 -5.86
N SER A 55 13.81 3.54 -6.80
CA SER A 55 12.41 3.98 -6.84
C SER A 55 11.62 3.26 -5.76
N CYS A 56 11.57 3.84 -4.55
CA CYS A 56 10.87 3.23 -3.44
C CYS A 56 9.36 3.43 -3.54
N ASP A 57 8.63 2.33 -3.64
CA ASP A 57 7.17 2.37 -3.48
C ASP A 57 6.82 2.66 -2.02
N ARG A 58 6.32 3.88 -1.76
CA ARG A 58 5.85 4.33 -0.43
C ARG A 58 4.66 3.52 0.10
N ASN A 59 4.01 2.71 -0.74
CA ASN A 59 2.98 1.77 -0.32
C ASN A 59 3.57 0.45 0.20
N VAL A 60 4.81 0.12 -0.17
CA VAL A 60 5.50 -1.11 0.28
C VAL A 60 6.43 -0.82 1.45
N TRP A 61 7.10 0.33 1.45
CA TRP A 61 8.12 0.68 2.43
C TRP A 61 7.60 1.74 3.41
N ASN A 62 7.99 1.59 4.67
CA ASN A 62 7.96 2.66 5.67
C ASN A 62 9.24 3.47 5.55
N GLU A 63 9.22 4.70 6.08
CA GLU A 63 10.36 5.61 6.04
C GLU A 63 11.62 5.03 6.73
N ASP A 64 11.44 4.27 7.81
CA ASP A 64 12.49 3.52 8.52
C ASP A 64 13.09 2.33 7.74
N GLY A 65 12.63 2.11 6.51
CA GLY A 65 13.03 1.01 5.64
C GLY A 65 12.56 -0.37 6.06
N THR A 66 11.67 -0.47 7.04
CA THR A 66 10.84 -1.65 7.19
C THR A 66 9.84 -1.71 6.05
N ARG A 67 9.38 -2.91 5.73
CA ARG A 67 8.29 -3.05 4.77
C ARG A 67 6.97 -3.08 5.54
N LYS A 68 5.98 -2.35 5.03
CA LYS A 68 4.58 -2.42 5.48
C LYS A 68 4.01 -3.83 5.35
N PHE A 69 4.62 -4.64 4.49
CA PHE A 69 4.26 -6.03 4.22
C PHE A 69 5.52 -6.89 4.06
N PRO A 70 5.55 -8.15 4.54
CA PRO A 70 6.70 -9.04 4.37
C PRO A 70 7.15 -9.13 2.90
N LYS A 71 8.44 -9.40 2.66
CA LYS A 71 8.95 -9.63 1.29
C LYS A 71 8.11 -10.74 0.63
N PRO A 72 7.68 -10.60 -0.66
CA PRO A 72 7.20 -11.76 -1.40
C PRO A 72 8.26 -12.82 -1.24
N GLY A 73 7.88 -13.95 -0.63
CA GLY A 73 8.80 -14.93 -0.11
C GLY A 73 9.87 -15.22 -1.15
N LYS A 74 11.13 -14.93 -0.80
CA LYS A 74 12.29 -15.49 -1.49
C LYS A 74 11.99 -16.98 -1.66
N TRP A 75 12.14 -17.50 -2.89
CA TRP A 75 12.08 -18.94 -3.19
C TRP A 75 12.59 -19.73 -2.01
N ILE A 76 11.77 -20.69 -1.54
CA ILE A 76 11.97 -21.49 -0.33
C ILE A 76 13.46 -21.66 -0.08
N SER A 77 14.04 -20.74 0.69
CA SER A 77 15.34 -21.00 1.27
C SER A 77 15.01 -22.10 2.26
N GLU A 78 15.70 -23.22 2.12
CA GLU A 78 15.92 -24.37 3.01
C GLU A 78 15.39 -24.30 4.47
N LYS A 79 15.26 -23.10 5.05
CA LYS A 79 14.79 -22.80 6.40
C LYS A 79 13.28 -22.94 6.64
N GLU A 80 12.40 -22.92 5.63
CA GLU A 80 10.95 -23.20 5.84
C GLU A 80 10.59 -24.69 5.74
N ASN A 81 11.56 -25.57 5.47
CA ASN A 81 11.34 -27.02 5.48
C ASN A 81 10.91 -27.54 6.87
N LYS A 82 11.11 -26.76 7.93
CA LYS A 82 10.78 -27.14 9.32
C LYS A 82 9.28 -27.21 9.65
N LYS A 83 8.39 -26.55 8.90
CA LYS A 83 6.94 -26.63 9.16
C LYS A 83 6.27 -27.80 8.41
N ASN A 84 6.98 -28.41 7.47
CA ASN A 84 6.47 -29.52 6.67
C ASN A 84 6.44 -30.86 7.45
N ASP A 85 7.04 -30.92 8.64
CA ASP A 85 6.95 -32.09 9.54
C ASP A 85 5.58 -32.21 10.24
N GLU A 86 4.64 -31.32 9.95
CA GLU A 86 3.28 -31.43 10.48
C GLU A 86 2.61 -32.72 9.96
N PRO A 87 2.04 -33.55 10.86
CA PRO A 87 1.37 -34.77 10.45
C PRO A 87 0.12 -34.48 9.62
N CYS A 88 -0.19 -35.38 8.70
CA CYS A 88 -1.44 -35.42 7.94
C CYS A 88 -1.93 -36.87 7.82
N THR A 89 -3.18 -37.09 7.42
CA THR A 89 -3.68 -38.45 7.18
C THR A 89 -3.37 -38.87 5.73
N PRO A 90 -2.82 -40.07 5.46
CA PRO A 90 -2.64 -40.56 4.10
C PRO A 90 -3.93 -40.44 3.26
N GLY A 91 -3.84 -39.81 2.09
CA GLY A 91 -4.98 -39.50 1.22
C GLY A 91 -5.74 -38.20 1.56
N GLU A 92 -5.44 -37.54 2.68
CA GLU A 92 -6.02 -36.23 3.03
C GLU A 92 -5.62 -35.18 1.99
N ASN A 93 -6.62 -34.42 1.53
CA ASN A 93 -6.39 -33.27 0.67
C ASN A 93 -6.34 -32.01 1.54
N PHE A 94 -5.33 -31.17 1.33
CA PHE A 94 -5.17 -29.90 2.03
C PHE A 94 -4.65 -28.84 1.08
N LYS A 95 -4.75 -27.58 1.50
CA LYS A 95 -4.19 -26.45 0.77
C LYS A 95 -2.82 -26.07 1.33
N TYR A 96 -1.92 -25.70 0.44
CA TYR A 96 -0.69 -24.99 0.80
C TYR A 96 -0.58 -23.74 -0.04
N TYR A 97 -0.91 -22.59 0.56
CA TYR A 97 -1.23 -21.39 -0.23
C TYR A 97 -2.28 -21.72 -1.30
N CYS A 98 -2.09 -21.25 -2.53
CA CYS A 98 -3.00 -21.56 -3.63
C CYS A 98 -2.90 -23.00 -4.16
N ASN A 99 -1.93 -23.80 -3.71
CA ASN A 99 -1.74 -25.17 -4.20
C ASN A 99 -2.70 -26.15 -3.54
N ASP A 100 -3.16 -27.11 -4.33
CA ASP A 100 -3.84 -28.32 -3.87
C ASP A 100 -2.79 -29.39 -3.59
N CYS A 101 -2.85 -29.99 -2.40
CA CYS A 101 -1.92 -31.00 -1.94
C CYS A 101 -2.67 -32.26 -1.48
N GLN A 102 -2.08 -33.43 -1.74
CA GLN A 102 -2.54 -34.71 -1.19
C GLN A 102 -1.42 -35.34 -0.34
N CYS A 103 -1.75 -35.67 0.90
CA CYS A 103 -0.86 -36.35 1.84
C CYS A 103 -0.59 -37.79 1.38
N LEU A 104 0.69 -38.21 1.35
CA LEU A 104 1.07 -39.56 0.92
C LEU A 104 1.24 -40.53 2.10
N ASP A 105 2.14 -40.22 3.04
CA ASP A 105 2.65 -41.18 4.04
C ASP A 105 2.62 -40.66 5.48
N GLY A 106 1.76 -39.67 5.75
CA GLY A 106 1.51 -39.17 7.10
C GLY A 106 2.20 -37.84 7.44
N LEU A 107 3.03 -37.31 6.55
CA LEU A 107 3.72 -36.03 6.73
C LEU A 107 3.42 -35.06 5.57
N ARG A 108 3.12 -33.80 5.90
CA ARG A 108 2.84 -32.78 4.87
C ARG A 108 4.05 -32.51 3.96
N ALA A 109 5.27 -32.76 4.45
CA ALA A 109 6.51 -32.69 3.66
C ALA A 109 6.53 -33.60 2.45
N HIS A 110 5.84 -34.74 2.54
CA HIS A 110 5.83 -35.75 1.50
C HIS A 110 4.57 -35.64 0.62
N ALA A 111 3.74 -34.63 0.85
CA ALA A 111 2.54 -34.44 0.05
C ALA A 111 2.87 -34.12 -1.41
N MET A 112 2.02 -34.61 -2.31
CA MET A 112 2.05 -34.22 -3.71
C MET A 112 1.19 -32.96 -3.89
N CYS A 113 1.84 -31.85 -4.19
CA CYS A 113 1.16 -30.58 -4.43
C CYS A 113 1.18 -30.18 -5.91
N THR A 114 0.16 -29.44 -6.34
CA THR A 114 0.26 -28.61 -7.54
C THR A 114 1.45 -27.64 -7.41
N ARG A 115 1.98 -27.17 -8.54
CA ARG A 115 3.14 -26.24 -8.58
C ARG A 115 2.77 -24.85 -9.07
N MET A 116 1.64 -24.34 -8.58
CA MET A 116 1.22 -22.97 -8.82
C MET A 116 2.17 -22.00 -8.14
N ARG A 117 2.53 -20.92 -8.84
CA ARG A 117 3.29 -19.80 -8.28
C ARG A 117 2.36 -18.98 -7.39
N CYS A 118 2.15 -19.43 -6.16
CA CYS A 118 1.26 -18.74 -5.23
C CYS A 118 1.87 -17.43 -4.75
N ASP A 119 1.12 -16.35 -4.89
CA ASP A 119 1.48 -15.10 -4.24
C ASP A 119 1.19 -15.21 -2.73
N ARG A 120 2.25 -15.31 -1.93
CA ARG A 120 2.16 -15.35 -0.46
C ARG A 120 1.64 -14.04 0.15
N ASN A 121 1.47 -12.97 -0.63
CA ASN A 121 0.78 -11.76 -0.21
C ASN A 121 -0.74 -11.84 -0.45
N VAL A 122 -1.19 -12.74 -1.33
CA VAL A 122 -2.61 -12.97 -1.61
C VAL A 122 -3.15 -14.14 -0.80
N PHE A 123 -2.37 -15.20 -0.63
CA PHE A 123 -2.78 -16.42 0.05
C PHE A 123 -2.09 -16.58 1.41
N ASN A 124 -2.82 -17.13 2.37
CA ASN A 124 -2.32 -17.72 3.60
C ASN A 124 -1.91 -19.17 3.35
N GLU A 125 -1.12 -19.76 4.25
CA GLU A 125 -0.66 -21.14 4.11
C GLU A 125 -1.81 -22.16 4.05
N ASP A 126 -2.91 -21.92 4.75
CA ASP A 126 -4.12 -22.75 4.74
C ASP A 126 -4.96 -22.62 3.45
N GLY A 127 -4.48 -21.84 2.48
CA GLY A 127 -5.13 -21.57 1.21
C GLY A 127 -6.26 -20.54 1.24
N THR A 128 -6.55 -19.95 2.40
CA THR A 128 -7.43 -18.80 2.47
C THR A 128 -6.74 -17.57 1.86
N ARG A 129 -7.54 -16.59 1.42
CA ARG A 129 -6.99 -15.33 0.90
C ARG A 129 -6.83 -14.32 2.04
N LYS A 130 -5.69 -13.61 2.05
CA LYS A 130 -5.40 -12.49 2.96
C LYS A 130 -6.34 -11.30 2.75
N TYR A 131 -6.85 -11.16 1.54
CA TYR A 131 -7.81 -10.14 1.17
C TYR A 131 -9.07 -10.77 0.60
N PRO A 132 -10.25 -10.18 0.84
CA PRO A 132 -11.48 -10.63 0.23
C PRO A 132 -11.33 -10.70 -1.29
N GLU A 133 -11.86 -11.76 -1.89
CA GLU A 133 -12.05 -11.81 -3.34
C GLU A 133 -12.83 -10.56 -3.78
N PRO A 134 -12.42 -9.86 -4.86
CA PRO A 134 -13.23 -8.77 -5.36
C PRO A 134 -14.64 -9.29 -5.68
N GLU A 135 -15.66 -8.47 -5.39
CA GLU A 135 -17.02 -8.81 -5.73
C GLU A 135 -17.10 -9.16 -7.22
N LYS A 136 -17.53 -10.38 -7.53
CA LYS A 136 -17.80 -10.79 -8.90
C LYS A 136 -18.85 -9.84 -9.49
N TRP A 137 -18.72 -9.52 -10.77
CA TRP A 137 -19.73 -8.70 -11.46
C TRP A 137 -21.09 -9.36 -11.31
N ASN A 138 -22.02 -8.65 -10.68
CA ASN A 138 -23.41 -9.03 -10.60
C ASN A 138 -24.22 -7.87 -11.18
N SER A 139 -24.76 -8.06 -12.39
CA SER A 139 -25.56 -7.06 -13.08
C SER A 139 -26.77 -6.60 -12.27
N GLU A 140 -27.36 -7.45 -11.44
CA GLU A 140 -28.48 -7.08 -10.58
C GLU A 140 -28.05 -6.16 -9.42
N LYS A 141 -26.87 -6.41 -8.83
CA LYS A 141 -26.30 -5.57 -7.77
C LYS A 141 -25.88 -4.20 -8.31
N GLU A 142 -25.29 -4.18 -9.51
CA GLU A 142 -24.93 -2.94 -10.21
C GLU A 142 -26.17 -2.12 -10.59
N ARG A 143 -27.28 -2.79 -10.97
CA ARG A 143 -28.57 -2.11 -11.15
C ARG A 143 -29.11 -1.53 -9.86
N LYS A 144 -29.12 -2.25 -8.73
CA LYS A 144 -29.57 -1.72 -7.44
C LYS A 144 -28.76 -0.49 -6.97
N LYS A 145 -27.52 -0.36 -7.44
CA LYS A 145 -26.67 0.82 -7.19
C LYS A 145 -27.18 2.09 -7.88
N SER A 146 -27.99 1.98 -8.94
CA SER A 146 -28.60 3.16 -9.56
C SER A 146 -29.44 3.99 -8.59
N ASP A 147 -29.87 3.34 -7.50
CA ASP A 147 -30.79 3.91 -6.52
C ASP A 147 -30.04 4.50 -5.30
N GLU A 148 -28.71 4.37 -5.23
CA GLU A 148 -27.89 5.05 -4.20
C GLU A 148 -27.92 6.58 -4.42
N SER A 149 -28.06 7.35 -3.35
CA SER A 149 -28.04 8.82 -3.40
C SER A 149 -26.64 9.40 -3.17
N CYS A 150 -26.38 10.55 -3.76
CA CYS A 150 -25.21 11.39 -3.56
C CYS A 150 -25.63 12.86 -3.44
N ALA A 151 -24.78 13.72 -2.86
CA ALA A 151 -25.08 15.14 -2.78
C ALA A 151 -24.84 15.82 -4.15
N PRO A 152 -25.77 16.65 -4.66
CA PRO A 152 -25.59 17.34 -5.94
C PRO A 152 -24.27 18.10 -6.03
N GLY A 153 -23.52 17.91 -7.13
CA GLY A 153 -22.20 18.51 -7.34
C GLY A 153 -21.06 17.85 -6.55
N ALA A 154 -21.33 16.90 -5.64
CA ALA A 154 -20.29 16.20 -4.91
C ALA A 154 -19.45 15.33 -5.87
N SER A 155 -18.14 15.37 -5.65
CA SER A 155 -17.20 14.47 -6.32
C SER A 155 -17.00 13.20 -5.50
N PHE A 156 -17.01 12.06 -6.16
CA PHE A 156 -16.74 10.78 -5.53
C PHE A 156 -15.99 9.85 -6.49
N LYS A 157 -15.48 8.74 -5.97
CA LYS A 157 -14.82 7.72 -6.76
C LYS A 157 -15.73 6.53 -6.99
N TYR A 158 -15.62 5.94 -8.17
CA TYR A 158 -16.19 4.64 -8.46
C TYR A 158 -15.14 3.74 -9.07
N TYR A 159 -14.58 2.84 -8.26
CA TYR A 159 -13.35 2.16 -8.63
C TYR A 159 -12.29 3.20 -9.06
N CYS A 160 -11.65 3.02 -10.21
CA CYS A 160 -10.68 3.99 -10.73
C CYS A 160 -11.31 5.29 -11.26
N ASN A 161 -12.62 5.31 -11.54
CA ASN A 161 -13.28 6.44 -12.16
C ASN A 161 -13.57 7.56 -11.16
N SER A 162 -13.45 8.80 -11.65
CA SER A 162 -13.90 10.00 -10.93
C SER A 162 -15.30 10.33 -11.41
N CYS A 163 -16.22 10.61 -10.48
CA CYS A 163 -17.61 10.90 -10.76
C CYS A 163 -18.04 12.21 -10.10
N THR A 164 -18.92 12.96 -10.77
CA THR A 164 -19.62 14.12 -10.21
C THR A 164 -21.11 13.84 -10.16
N CYS A 165 -21.70 13.98 -8.97
CA CYS A 165 -23.12 13.75 -8.74
C CYS A 165 -23.98 14.80 -9.48
N GLY A 166 -25.03 14.33 -10.17
CA GLY A 166 -25.99 15.18 -10.88
C GLY A 166 -26.95 15.92 -9.94
N ALA A 167 -27.81 16.77 -10.51
CA ALA A 167 -28.73 17.63 -9.76
C ALA A 167 -29.79 16.84 -8.95
N GLU A 168 -30.23 15.70 -9.46
CA GLU A 168 -31.22 14.82 -8.79
C GLU A 168 -30.63 14.04 -7.61
N GLY A 169 -29.31 14.12 -7.39
CA GLY A 169 -28.68 13.46 -6.25
C GLY A 169 -28.65 11.94 -6.33
N LYS A 170 -28.68 11.35 -7.54
CA LYS A 170 -28.57 9.90 -7.75
C LYS A 170 -27.23 9.51 -8.32
N VAL A 171 -26.66 8.41 -7.81
CA VAL A 171 -25.38 7.88 -8.28
C VAL A 171 -25.47 7.38 -9.72
N ALA A 172 -26.61 6.88 -10.19
CA ALA A 172 -26.80 6.49 -11.60
C ALA A 172 -26.71 7.65 -12.60
N GLU A 173 -27.02 8.87 -12.15
CA GLU A 173 -27.03 10.06 -13.00
C GLU A 173 -25.71 10.83 -12.89
N ALA A 174 -24.76 10.31 -12.10
CA ALA A 174 -23.45 10.91 -11.97
C ALA A 174 -22.67 10.82 -13.29
N GLN A 175 -22.00 11.90 -13.65
CA GLN A 175 -21.09 11.92 -14.78
C GLN A 175 -19.74 11.38 -14.33
N CYS A 176 -19.37 10.21 -14.84
CA CYS A 176 -18.12 9.56 -14.50
C CYS A 176 -17.14 9.57 -15.68
N THR A 177 -15.84 9.55 -15.39
CA THR A 177 -14.86 9.08 -16.37
C THR A 177 -15.20 7.64 -16.79
N SER A 178 -14.86 7.26 -18.02
CA SER A 178 -15.17 5.95 -18.59
C SER A 178 -13.91 5.11 -18.77
N GLN A 179 -13.15 4.94 -17.69
CA GLN A 179 -11.99 4.03 -17.67
C GLN A 179 -12.47 2.61 -17.35
N GLU A 180 -11.87 1.63 -18.02
CA GLU A 180 -12.00 0.24 -17.63
C GLU A 180 -11.20 0.00 -16.34
N CYS A 181 -11.90 -0.14 -15.21
CA CYS A 181 -11.26 -0.31 -13.93
C CYS A 181 -10.99 -1.78 -13.63
N ASP A 182 -9.72 -2.12 -13.38
CA ASP A 182 -9.38 -3.40 -12.77
C ASP A 182 -9.92 -3.45 -11.32
N ARG A 183 -10.91 -4.31 -11.08
CA ARG A 183 -11.56 -4.49 -9.77
C ARG A 183 -10.74 -5.32 -8.80
N TYR A 184 -9.71 -6.03 -9.28
CA TYR A 184 -8.70 -6.57 -8.40
C TYR A 184 -7.84 -5.42 -7.85
N LYS A 185 -7.58 -4.37 -8.65
CA LYS A 185 -6.73 -3.24 -8.27
C LYS A 185 -7.46 -2.18 -7.46
N TRP A 186 -8.74 -1.95 -7.77
CA TRP A 186 -9.54 -0.89 -7.18
C TRP A 186 -10.75 -1.43 -6.40
N LYS A 187 -11.03 -0.80 -5.26
CA LYS A 187 -12.29 -0.97 -4.53
C LYS A 187 -13.34 0.00 -5.04
N LYS A 188 -14.60 -0.27 -4.76
CA LYS A 188 -15.75 0.55 -5.18
C LYS A 188 -15.60 2.03 -4.80
N ASP A 189 -15.04 2.33 -3.62
CA ASP A 189 -14.78 3.67 -3.10
C ASP A 189 -13.56 4.38 -3.72
N GLY A 190 -12.90 3.75 -4.69
CA GLY A 190 -11.69 4.24 -5.34
C GLY A 190 -10.41 4.13 -4.54
N SER A 191 -10.43 3.51 -3.37
CA SER A 191 -9.18 3.07 -2.75
C SER A 191 -8.58 1.91 -3.55
N LYS A 192 -7.25 1.88 -3.65
CA LYS A 192 -6.56 0.71 -4.23
C LYS A 192 -6.67 -0.46 -3.26
N ARG A 193 -6.85 -1.67 -3.78
CA ARG A 193 -6.62 -2.88 -2.98
C ARG A 193 -5.11 -2.99 -2.74
N PRO A 194 -4.68 -3.42 -1.56
CA PRO A 194 -3.30 -3.82 -1.36
C PRO A 194 -3.02 -4.99 -2.30
N PHE A 195 -2.18 -4.76 -3.31
CA PHE A 195 -1.69 -5.76 -4.27
C PHE A 195 -2.72 -6.29 -5.29
N THR A 196 -2.77 -5.62 -6.43
CA THR A 196 -2.66 -6.34 -7.71
C THR A 196 -1.26 -6.15 -8.22
N LEU A 197 -0.53 -7.25 -8.39
CA LEU A 197 0.42 -7.29 -9.47
C LEU A 197 -0.39 -6.99 -10.73
N ASP A 198 0.05 -6.02 -11.54
CA ASP A 198 -0.42 -5.98 -12.92
C ASP A 198 -0.30 -7.43 -13.43
N PRO A 199 -1.35 -8.02 -14.03
CA PRO A 199 -1.20 -9.34 -14.61
C PRO A 199 0.03 -9.25 -15.50
N VAL A 200 1.09 -9.97 -15.12
CA VAL A 200 2.24 -10.15 -15.99
C VAL A 200 1.62 -10.63 -17.29
N LEU A 201 1.62 -9.75 -18.30
CA LEU A 201 1.14 -10.04 -19.62
C LEU A 201 1.91 -11.29 -20.03
N HIS A 202 1.23 -12.43 -20.01
CA HIS A 202 1.71 -13.62 -20.65
C HIS A 202 1.51 -13.38 -22.14
N ASP A 203 2.56 -12.89 -22.79
CA ASP A 203 2.85 -13.29 -24.18
C ASP A 203 3.40 -14.73 -24.15
#